data_AF-A0A832AS96-F1
#
_entry.id   AF-A0A832AS96-F1
#
_cell.length_a   1.000
_cell.length_b   1.000
_cell.length_c   1.000
_cell.angle_alpha   90.00
_cell.angle_beta   90.00
_cell.angle_gamma   90.00
#
_symmetry.space_group_name_H-M   'P 1'
#
loop_
_entity.id
_entity.type
_entity.pdbx_description
1 polymer ?
#
loop_
_entity_poly.entity_id
_entity_poly.type
_entity_poly.pdbx_seq_one_letter_code
_entity_poly.pdbx_strand_id
1 'polypeptide(L)' 'GTAACAVAVAAARLKKTGRRVTVHLPGGPLDIHWRETDGHIIMSGPWQLDYESTLDPGALET' A
#
# COMPACT_ATOMS: atom_id res chain seq x y z
N GLY A 1 -3.10 2.14 1.09
CA GLY A 1 -2.36 1.31 0.12
C GLY A 1 -2.87 1.48 -1.29
N THR A 2 -4.04 0.94 -1.62
CA THR A 2 -4.54 0.82 -3.00
C THR A 2 -4.64 2.14 -3.76
N ALA A 3 -5.02 3.24 -3.10
CA ALA A 3 -5.03 4.57 -3.72
C ALA A 3 -3.62 5.04 -4.14
N ALA A 4 -2.57 4.72 -3.37
CA ALA A 4 -1.19 5.03 -3.73
C ALA A 4 -0.77 4.28 -5.01
N CYS A 5 -1.15 3.01 -5.13
CA CYS A 5 -0.97 2.22 -6.35
C CYS A 5 -1.66 2.87 -7.56
N ALA A 6 -2.94 3.25 -7.41
CA ALA A 6 -3.73 3.84 -8.48
C ALA A 6 -3.13 5.18 -8.97
N VAL A 7 -2.73 6.06 -8.05
CA VAL A 7 -2.10 7.35 -8.38
C VAL A 7 -0.74 7.16 -9.04
N ALA A 8 0.09 6.23 -8.55
CA ALA A 8 1.39 5.93 -9.17
C ALA A 8 1.23 5.45 -10.62
N VAL A 9 0.29 4.54 -10.88
CA VAL A 9 -0.02 4.07 -12.24
C VAL A 9 -0.58 5.20 -13.11
N ALA A 10 -1.50 6.02 -12.58
CA ALA A 10 -2.04 7.16 -13.30
C ALA A 10 -0.93 8.16 -13.69
N ALA A 11 -0.04 8.50 -12.76
CA ALA A 11 1.09 9.40 -12.99
C ALA A 11 2.05 8.85 -14.04
N ALA A 12 2.36 7.55 -14.00
CA ALA A 12 3.18 6.88 -15.01
C ALA A 12 2.50 6.91 -16.39
N ARG A 13 1.19 6.61 -16.48
CA ARG A 13 0.43 6.67 -17.75
C ARG A 13 0.34 8.08 -18.32
N LEU A 14 0.29 9.10 -17.45
CA LEU A 14 0.32 10.51 -17.81
C LEU A 14 1.74 11.03 -18.10
N LYS A 15 2.77 10.14 -18.08
CA LYS A 15 4.19 10.47 -18.28
C LYS A 15 4.70 11.56 -17.32
N LYS A 16 4.11 11.65 -16.12
CA LYS A 16 4.54 12.58 -15.06
C LYS A 16 5.60 11.97 -14.16
N THR A 17 5.71 10.65 -14.13
CA THR A 17 6.70 9.90 -13.38
C THR A 17 7.14 8.64 -14.15
N GLY A 18 8.19 7.99 -13.68
CA GLY A 18 8.50 6.62 -14.08
C GLY A 18 7.53 5.59 -13.45
N ARG A 19 7.80 4.31 -13.69
CA ARG A 19 7.00 3.19 -13.17
C ARG A 19 7.40 2.73 -11.76
N ARG A 20 8.48 3.27 -11.21
CA ARG A 20 8.89 3.08 -9.81
C ARG A 20 8.94 4.44 -9.13
N VAL A 21 8.11 4.63 -8.10
CA VAL A 21 7.94 5.91 -7.41
C VAL A 21 7.71 5.72 -5.93
N THR A 22 8.13 6.69 -5.14
CA THR A 22 7.70 6.81 -3.74
C THR A 22 6.49 7.73 -3.66
N VAL A 23 5.40 7.25 -3.07
CA VAL A 23 4.20 8.04 -2.79
C VAL A 23 4.25 8.47 -1.33
N HIS A 24 4.27 9.78 -1.09
CA HIS A 24 4.23 10.35 0.26
C HIS A 24 2.79 10.58 0.68
N LEU A 25 2.35 9.91 1.75
CA LEU A 25 1.03 10.08 2.37
C LEU A 25 1.18 10.60 3.81
N PRO A 26 0.12 11.10 4.45
CA PRO A 26 0.18 11.52 5.86
C PRO A 26 0.68 10.41 6.80
N GLY A 27 0.39 9.14 6.49
CA GLY A 27 0.87 7.98 7.26
C GLY A 27 2.29 7.50 6.93
N GLY A 28 3.01 8.21 6.06
CA GLY A 28 4.38 7.88 5.66
C GLY A 28 4.55 7.51 4.18
N PRO A 29 5.78 7.23 3.76
CA PRO A 29 6.12 6.89 2.38
C PRO A 29 5.75 5.44 2.03
N LEU A 30 5.30 5.23 0.80
CA LEU A 30 5.11 3.91 0.19
C LEU A 30 5.91 3.81 -1.11
N ASP A 31 6.71 2.75 -1.27
CA ASP A 31 7.38 2.42 -2.54
C ASP A 31 6.39 1.67 -3.43
N ILE A 32 6.18 2.19 -4.64
CA ILE A 32 5.32 1.58 -5.65
C ILE A 32 6.17 1.26 -6.88
N HIS A 33 6.14 0.00 -7.31
CA HIS A 33 6.77 -0.46 -8.54
C HIS A 33 5.72 -1.12 -9.44
N TRP A 34 5.40 -0.48 -10.55
CA TRP A 34 4.62 -1.05 -11.63
C TRP A 34 5.55 -1.75 -12.62
N ARG A 35 5.71 -3.06 -12.48
CA ARG A 35 6.71 -3.83 -13.22
C ARG A 35 6.39 -3.91 -14.70
N GLU A 36 7.39 -3.84 -15.56
CA GLU A 36 7.20 -3.88 -17.02
C GLU A 36 6.97 -5.30 -17.55
N THR A 37 7.63 -6.29 -16.94
CA THR A 37 7.65 -7.67 -17.46
C THR A 37 6.30 -8.37 -17.41
N ASP A 38 5.45 -8.01 -16.44
CA ASP A 38 4.17 -8.69 -16.18
C ASP A 38 3.02 -7.72 -15.81
N GLY A 39 3.30 -6.42 -15.75
CA GLY A 39 2.30 -5.41 -15.38
C GLY A 39 1.87 -5.44 -13.92
N HIS A 40 2.49 -6.25 -13.05
CA HIS A 40 2.13 -6.30 -11.63
C HIS A 40 2.52 -5.01 -10.89
N ILE A 41 1.69 -4.64 -9.92
CA ILE A 41 1.97 -3.54 -9.00
C ILE A 41 2.47 -4.13 -7.69
N ILE A 42 3.69 -3.77 -7.31
CA ILE A 42 4.31 -4.14 -6.05
C ILE A 42 4.29 -2.89 -5.17
N MET A 43 3.70 -3.02 -3.98
CA MET A 43 3.63 -1.97 -2.98
C MET A 43 4.42 -2.43 -1.76
N SER A 44 5.35 -1.60 -1.31
CA SER A 44 6.13 -1.85 -0.10
C SER A 44 6.07 -0.65 0.82
N GLY A 45 5.84 -0.91 2.10
CA GLY A 45 5.74 0.09 3.13
C GLY A 45 5.89 -0.52 4.52
N PRO A 46 6.11 0.31 5.54
CA PRO A 46 6.21 -0.16 6.91
C PRO A 46 4.85 -0.69 7.41
N TRP A 47 4.91 -1.59 8.38
CA TRP A 47 3.76 -2.05 9.15
C TRP A 47 4.18 -2.16 10.62
N GLN A 48 3.20 -2.13 11.53
CA GLN A 48 3.42 -2.29 12.96
C GLN A 48 2.32 -3.17 13.54
N LEU A 49 2.70 -4.03 14.50
CA LEU A 49 1.75 -4.71 15.36
C LEU A 49 1.56 -3.85 16.62
N ASP A 50 0.38 -3.29 16.78
CA ASP A 50 0.09 -2.47 17.96
C ASP A 50 -0.26 -3.34 19.18
N TYR A 51 -1.00 -4.43 18.97
CA TYR A 51 -1.45 -5.33 20.05
C TYR A 51 -1.86 -6.70 19.51
N GLU A 52 -1.65 -7.75 20.31
CA GLU A 52 -2.09 -9.12 20.02
C GLU A 52 -2.69 -9.75 21.28
N SER A 53 -3.86 -10.38 21.14
CA SER A 53 -4.56 -11.07 22.23
C SER A 53 -5.55 -12.11 21.70
N THR A 54 -5.98 -13.02 22.58
CA THR A 54 -7.10 -13.93 22.33
C THR A 54 -8.38 -13.38 22.95
N LEU A 55 -9.46 -13.29 22.16
CA LEU A 55 -10.79 -12.95 22.65
C LEU A 55 -11.58 -14.23 22.92
N ASP A 56 -12.19 -14.33 24.10
CA ASP A 56 -13.18 -15.37 24.40
C ASP A 56 -14.48 -15.06 23.64
N PRO A 57 -14.98 -15.94 22.76
CA PRO A 57 -16.24 -15.74 22.07
C PRO A 57 -17.43 -15.49 23.00
N GLY A 58 -17.44 -16.11 24.20
CA GLY A 58 -18.52 -15.92 25.18
C GLY A 58 -18.54 -14.52 25.80
N ALA A 59 -17.45 -13.75 25.69
CA ALA A 59 -17.39 -12.36 26.13
C ALA A 59 -17.95 -11.36 25.09
N LEU A 60 -18.32 -11.83 23.89
CA LEU A 60 -18.93 -11.01 22.83
C LEU A 60 -20.46 -11.09 22.81
N GLU A 61 -21.06 -11.99 23.59
CA GLU A 61 -22.51 -12.18 23.70
C GLU A 61 -23.02 -11.44 24.97
N THR A 62 -23.88 -10.44 24.77
CA THR A 62 -24.51 -9.63 25.84
C THR A 62 -25.70 -10.32 26.49
#